data_AF-A0A662DYT9-F1
#
_entry.id   AF-A0A662DYT9-F1
#
_cell.length_a   1.000
_cell.length_b   1.000
_cell.length_c   1.000
_cell.angle_alpha   90.00
_cell.angle_beta   90.00
_cell.angle_gamma   90.00
#
_symmetry.space_group_name_H-M   'P 1'
#
loop_
_entity.id
_entity.type
_entity.pdbx_description
1 polymer ?
#
loop_
_entity_poly.entity_id
_entity_poly.type
_entity_poly.pdbx_seq_one_letter_code
_entity_poly.pdbx_strand_id
1 'polypeptide(L)'
;MSTGKEYVALTAKRILGWQTFKDHLFDYYRDEFHRMIQKVFQRGGTFAAITLAGASADKFTMAGFPVSGDDMVGAIDPEGYLLAPGERPTEFVGVDFDNENAVDFYVGIRKAVIPGSLFINPGDGLPSFDTYEEVIGYSDEPDSVVDNGDGTITFQINGITQASRDNTGRKVVVWKNQPGLNTVTDAVAVEERTVAYSATNNKITTAAGFGQSAISTTASDYTVVLLGPYVTTVDLRLDDTWTFIGIITGNAGTPSVFDIADQYVMDIPMVQLSDIVRTEVFNSRLKVDVKAYIGESGIDQIKVTKKGTPDTITFKVDEDGNVTIEGDLTVKGTTRQEDVVTVISNEIITGDLTAGDDNADDHTIQGEWTHNVTATPKFTIDGDTGRVGIGGSYSLKALEVTGDSHFTGDISVGADVLPDGARDLGAVGNKWTDLHVTNLYSGPATIDGHLIPAGINYDLGGGATQWRNLYLDGIAYLDKVNLSVNAGEGFVSHIYPDGSGTRSLGASGREWLNVYSKKLYLSETAG
;
A
#
# COMPACT_ATOMS: atom_id res chain seq x y z
N MET A 1 29.33 12.37 13.99
CA MET A 1 29.21 13.00 15.33
C MET A 1 29.50 11.91 16.35
N SER A 2 30.52 12.06 17.20
CA SER A 2 30.70 11.15 18.34
C SER A 2 29.58 11.43 19.34
N THR A 3 28.97 10.40 19.91
CA THR A 3 27.87 10.57 20.87
C THR A 3 28.33 11.19 22.19
N GLY A 4 29.65 11.24 22.48
CA GLY A 4 30.20 11.79 23.72
C GLY A 4 29.76 11.04 24.98
N LYS A 5 29.07 9.91 24.85
CA LYS A 5 28.52 9.14 25.95
C LYS A 5 29.59 8.26 26.57
N GLU A 6 29.78 8.40 27.88
CA GLU A 6 30.63 7.53 28.69
C GLU A 6 29.74 6.55 29.46
N TYR A 7 30.15 5.28 29.50
CA TYR A 7 29.40 4.20 30.15
C TYR A 7 30.22 3.63 31.29
N VAL A 8 29.56 3.29 32.40
CA VAL A 8 30.22 2.61 33.50
C VAL A 8 30.40 1.12 33.17
N ALA A 9 31.64 0.66 33.13
CA ALA A 9 31.94 -0.77 32.96
C ALA A 9 31.75 -1.50 34.29
N LEU A 10 30.60 -2.14 34.47
CA LEU A 10 30.28 -3.00 35.61
C LEU A 10 31.02 -4.35 35.47
N THR A 11 32.23 -4.43 36.00
CA THR A 11 32.98 -5.69 36.12
C THR A 11 32.82 -6.27 37.51
N ALA A 12 32.66 -7.59 37.63
CA ALA A 12 32.58 -8.26 38.92
C ALA A 12 33.75 -7.85 39.84
N LYS A 13 33.45 -7.51 41.10
CA LYS A 13 34.39 -7.08 42.16
C LYS A 13 35.00 -5.68 42.04
N ARG A 14 34.59 -4.86 41.07
CA ARG A 14 34.99 -3.45 41.03
C ARG A 14 34.06 -2.62 41.92
N ILE A 15 34.63 -1.97 42.93
CA ILE A 15 33.92 -0.99 43.76
C ILE A 15 33.99 0.36 43.04
N LEU A 16 32.84 0.96 42.76
CA LEU A 16 32.74 2.30 42.18
C LEU A 16 32.55 3.31 43.32
N GLY A 17 33.15 4.49 43.18
CA GLY A 17 32.84 5.61 44.07
C GLY A 17 31.38 6.02 43.88
N TRP A 18 30.72 6.46 44.96
CA TRP A 18 29.30 6.82 44.94
C TRP A 18 29.00 7.92 43.89
N GLN A 19 29.90 8.89 43.74
CA GLN A 19 29.80 9.93 42.71
C GLN A 19 29.79 9.36 41.29
N THR A 20 30.72 8.46 40.98
CA THR A 20 30.77 7.78 39.67
C THR A 20 29.53 6.94 39.42
N PHE A 21 28.98 6.31 40.46
CA PHE A 21 27.77 5.52 40.37
C PHE A 21 26.54 6.40 40.11
N LYS A 22 26.43 7.54 40.80
CA LYS A 22 25.39 8.54 40.56
C LYS A 22 25.46 9.08 39.14
N ASP A 23 26.60 9.64 38.73
CA ASP A 23 26.70 10.43 37.50
C ASP A 23 26.65 9.55 36.24
N HIS A 24 27.29 8.37 36.24
CA HIS A 24 27.39 7.54 35.03
C HIS A 24 26.37 6.39 34.96
N LEU A 25 25.62 6.12 36.02
CA LEU A 25 24.56 5.11 36.00
C LEU A 25 23.19 5.75 36.17
N PHE A 26 22.93 6.38 37.32
CA PHE A 26 21.60 6.89 37.63
C PHE A 26 21.25 8.12 36.81
N ASP A 27 22.13 9.12 36.75
CA ASP A 27 21.91 10.32 35.94
C ASP A 27 21.86 9.94 34.45
N TYR A 28 22.70 9.01 33.99
CA TYR A 28 22.62 8.46 32.63
C TYR A 28 21.25 7.81 32.33
N TYR A 29 20.76 6.92 33.20
CA TYR A 29 19.46 6.28 33.00
C TYR A 29 18.31 7.26 33.05
N ARG A 30 18.35 8.22 33.98
CA ARG A 30 17.38 9.31 34.06
C ARG A 30 17.37 10.10 32.76
N ASP A 31 18.52 10.54 32.26
CA ASP A 31 18.63 11.32 31.03
C ASP A 31 18.18 10.53 29.79
N GLU A 32 18.49 9.24 29.70
CA GLU A 32 18.01 8.41 28.60
C GLU A 32 16.51 8.14 28.66
N PHE A 33 15.95 7.96 29.86
CA PHE A 33 14.51 7.84 30.02
C PHE A 33 13.80 9.14 29.61
N HIS A 34 14.33 10.30 30.03
CA HIS A 34 13.81 11.60 29.58
C HIS A 34 13.92 11.75 28.07
N ARG A 35 15.07 11.44 27.46
CA ARG A 35 15.22 11.49 26.00
C ARG A 35 14.28 10.53 25.27
N MET A 36 14.01 9.36 25.85
CA MET A 36 13.05 8.42 25.28
C MET A 36 11.66 9.02 25.33
N ILE A 37 11.24 9.57 26.47
CA ILE A 37 9.94 10.22 26.62
C ILE A 37 9.82 11.44 25.71
N GLN A 38 10.81 12.34 25.66
CA GLN A 38 10.85 13.49 24.73
C GLN A 38 10.74 13.07 23.25
N LYS A 39 11.28 11.90 22.88
CA LYS A 39 11.14 11.38 21.51
C LYS A 39 9.74 10.85 21.23
N VAL A 40 9.11 10.26 22.25
CA VAL A 40 7.73 9.75 22.16
C VAL A 40 6.75 10.92 22.14
N PHE A 41 6.94 11.90 23.01
CA PHE A 41 6.14 13.10 23.16
C PHE A 41 6.98 14.31 22.75
N GLN A 42 6.90 14.65 21.46
CA GLN A 42 7.72 15.72 20.85
C GLN A 42 7.33 17.13 21.32
N ARG A 43 6.21 17.26 22.05
CA ARG A 43 5.65 18.50 22.55
C ARG A 43 4.94 18.24 23.86
N GLY A 44 4.99 19.20 24.78
CA GLY A 44 4.16 19.19 25.98
C GLY A 44 2.67 19.18 25.62
N GLY A 45 1.88 18.46 26.41
CA GLY A 45 0.46 18.24 26.13
C GLY A 45 -0.27 17.63 27.32
N THR A 46 -1.55 17.38 27.14
CA THR A 46 -2.42 16.80 28.18
C THR A 46 -2.90 15.43 27.72
N PHE A 47 -3.05 14.46 28.63
CA PHE A 47 -3.55 13.12 28.25
C PHE A 47 -5.08 13.08 28.11
N ALA A 48 -5.75 14.07 28.69
CA ALA A 48 -7.16 14.35 28.53
C ALA A 48 -7.38 15.86 28.50
N ALA A 49 -8.52 16.30 27.98
CA ALA A 49 -8.84 17.72 27.97
C ALA A 49 -8.98 18.25 29.41
N ILE A 50 -8.16 19.24 29.78
CA ILE A 50 -8.25 19.92 31.07
C ILE A 50 -9.19 21.11 30.89
N THR A 51 -10.19 21.19 31.76
CA THR A 51 -11.20 22.25 31.72
C THR A 51 -10.82 23.41 32.65
N LEU A 52 -11.13 24.62 32.22
CA LEU A 52 -11.03 25.84 33.02
C LEU A 52 -12.43 26.31 33.41
N ALA A 53 -12.62 26.71 34.66
CA ALA A 53 -13.89 27.20 35.17
C ALA A 53 -13.69 28.34 36.18
N GLY A 54 -14.64 29.27 36.25
CA GLY A 54 -14.61 30.34 37.23
C GLY A 54 -14.86 29.81 38.64
N ALA A 55 -14.07 30.26 39.61
CA ALA A 55 -14.21 29.84 41.01
C ALA A 55 -14.90 30.92 41.84
N SER A 56 -14.37 32.15 41.81
CA SER A 56 -14.95 33.35 42.41
C SER A 56 -14.35 34.59 41.75
N ALA A 57 -14.61 35.77 42.31
CA ALA A 57 -13.91 36.99 41.90
C ALA A 57 -12.40 36.75 41.88
N ASP A 58 -11.77 37.08 40.76
CA ASP A 58 -10.33 37.00 40.50
C ASP A 58 -9.71 35.61 40.65
N LYS A 59 -10.55 34.56 40.56
CA LYS A 59 -10.13 33.17 40.73
C LYS A 59 -10.71 32.22 39.68
N PHE A 60 -9.91 31.26 39.24
CA PHE A 60 -10.35 30.15 38.40
C PHE A 60 -9.94 28.79 38.99
N THR A 61 -10.50 27.72 38.43
CA THR A 61 -10.19 26.33 38.78
C THR A 61 -9.84 25.57 37.51
N MET A 62 -8.80 24.74 37.58
CA MET A 62 -8.48 23.72 36.59
C MET A 62 -9.07 22.38 37.05
N ALA A 63 -9.83 21.73 36.18
CA ALA A 63 -10.51 20.46 36.44
C ALA A 63 -10.31 19.48 35.27
N GLY A 64 -10.71 18.22 35.46
CA GLY A 64 -10.48 17.15 34.47
C GLY A 64 -9.23 16.32 34.73
N PHE A 65 -8.54 16.56 35.86
CA PHE A 65 -7.49 15.67 36.34
C PHE A 65 -8.09 14.40 36.94
N PRO A 66 -7.52 13.22 36.67
CA PRO A 66 -7.86 12.02 37.40
C PRO A 66 -7.50 12.21 38.88
N VAL A 67 -8.48 12.02 39.78
CA VAL A 67 -8.33 12.29 41.23
C VAL A 67 -8.16 11.02 42.08
N SER A 68 -8.11 9.84 41.46
CA SER A 68 -7.80 8.58 42.17
C SER A 68 -7.32 7.47 41.24
N GLY A 69 -6.31 6.69 41.67
CA GLY A 69 -5.85 5.46 40.99
C GLY A 69 -4.52 5.61 40.26
N ASP A 70 -4.16 4.63 39.43
CA ASP A 70 -2.91 4.58 38.66
C ASP A 70 -2.86 5.62 37.51
N ASP A 71 -3.96 6.34 37.25
CA ASP A 71 -4.12 7.32 36.16
C ASP A 71 -3.83 8.77 36.59
N MET A 72 -3.01 9.02 37.62
CA MET A 72 -2.74 10.37 38.16
C MET A 72 -2.10 11.36 37.18
N VAL A 73 -1.56 10.87 36.05
CA VAL A 73 -0.83 11.69 35.09
C VAL A 73 -1.81 12.43 34.16
N GLY A 74 -1.95 13.74 34.38
CA GLY A 74 -2.85 14.60 33.61
C GLY A 74 -2.19 15.24 32.38
N ALA A 75 -0.87 15.41 32.41
CA ALA A 75 -0.12 16.10 31.36
C ALA A 75 1.34 15.66 31.29
N ILE A 76 2.03 16.09 30.24
CA ILE A 76 3.48 16.01 30.11
C ILE A 76 4.01 17.39 29.77
N ASP A 77 5.14 17.79 30.34
CA ASP A 77 5.83 18.99 29.91
C ASP A 77 6.68 18.74 28.64
N PRO A 78 7.10 19.79 27.92
CA PRO A 78 7.94 19.63 26.73
C PRO A 78 9.32 19.00 26.99
N GLU A 79 9.78 19.01 28.24
CA GLU A 79 11.02 18.35 28.67
C GLU A 79 10.80 16.85 28.94
N GLY A 80 9.57 16.34 28.86
CA GLY A 80 9.24 14.93 29.04
C GLY A 80 8.97 14.54 30.49
N TYR A 81 8.73 15.48 31.40
CA TYR A 81 8.29 15.18 32.76
C TYR A 81 6.78 14.93 32.77
N LEU A 82 6.38 13.80 33.35
CA LEU A 82 4.97 13.49 33.58
C LEU A 82 4.47 14.36 34.74
N LEU A 83 3.41 15.13 34.47
CA LEU A 83 2.79 16.03 35.43
C LEU A 83 1.55 15.35 36.00
N ALA A 84 1.49 15.27 37.34
CA ALA A 84 0.37 14.67 38.07
C ALA A 84 -0.40 15.71 38.93
N PRO A 85 -1.18 16.62 38.31
CA PRO A 85 -1.96 17.62 39.02
C PRO A 85 -2.93 17.05 40.07
N GLY A 86 -3.34 15.79 39.91
CA GLY A 86 -4.21 15.06 40.84
C GLY A 86 -3.58 14.80 42.21
N GLU A 87 -2.25 14.84 42.34
CA GLU A 87 -1.57 14.63 43.64
C GLU A 87 -1.64 15.86 44.55
N ARG A 88 -1.75 17.07 43.98
CA ARG A 88 -1.82 18.34 44.71
C ARG A 88 -3.02 19.19 44.25
N PRO A 89 -4.26 18.66 44.34
CA PRO A 89 -5.44 19.26 43.71
C PRO A 89 -5.77 20.65 44.26
N THR A 90 -5.37 20.95 45.49
CA THR A 90 -5.58 22.26 46.13
C THR A 90 -4.87 23.41 45.42
N GLU A 91 -3.81 23.14 44.65
CA GLU A 91 -3.05 24.15 43.91
C GLU A 91 -3.72 24.57 42.59
N PHE A 92 -4.73 23.81 42.17
CA PHE A 92 -5.46 24.00 40.93
C PHE A 92 -6.89 24.51 41.13
N VAL A 93 -7.31 24.71 42.39
CA VAL A 93 -8.66 25.16 42.75
C VAL A 93 -8.60 26.57 43.34
N GLY A 94 -9.37 27.50 42.77
CA GLY A 94 -9.43 28.88 43.27
C GLY A 94 -8.12 29.65 43.10
N VAL A 95 -7.44 29.42 41.98
CA VAL A 95 -6.17 30.03 41.59
C VAL A 95 -6.38 31.51 41.34
N ASP A 96 -5.68 32.36 42.11
CA ASP A 96 -5.70 33.82 41.96
C ASP A 96 -5.01 34.26 40.65
N PHE A 97 -5.53 35.31 40.01
CA PHE A 97 -4.89 36.01 38.90
C PHE A 97 -5.45 37.43 38.77
N ASP A 98 -4.71 38.32 38.10
CA ASP A 98 -5.14 39.69 37.81
C ASP A 98 -6.26 39.69 36.78
N ASN A 99 -7.53 39.50 37.20
CA ASN A 99 -8.68 39.34 36.31
C ASN A 99 -9.12 40.67 35.65
N GLU A 100 -8.20 41.30 34.92
CA GLU A 100 -8.46 42.55 34.20
C GLU A 100 -9.51 42.34 33.10
N ASN A 101 -10.48 43.23 33.02
CA ASN A 101 -11.58 43.13 32.07
C ASN A 101 -11.10 43.20 30.61
N ALA A 102 -11.52 42.23 29.79
CA ALA A 102 -11.20 42.08 28.37
C ALA A 102 -9.71 41.88 28.06
N VAL A 103 -8.96 41.28 29.00
CA VAL A 103 -7.57 40.85 28.79
C VAL A 103 -7.50 39.33 28.74
N ASP A 104 -6.79 38.79 27.77
CA ASP A 104 -6.56 37.35 27.66
C ASP A 104 -5.34 36.92 28.48
N PHE A 105 -5.54 35.92 29.32
CA PHE A 105 -4.51 35.28 30.13
C PHE A 105 -4.30 33.84 29.68
N TYR A 106 -3.07 33.52 29.33
CA TYR A 106 -2.62 32.20 28.93
C TYR A 106 -2.21 31.42 30.18
N VAL A 107 -2.74 30.20 30.29
CA VAL A 107 -2.48 29.30 31.41
C VAL A 107 -1.58 28.18 30.93
N GLY A 108 -0.47 27.99 31.62
CA GLY A 108 0.49 26.92 31.35
C GLY A 108 0.90 26.19 32.61
N ILE A 109 1.30 24.94 32.45
CA ILE A 109 1.91 24.14 33.51
C ILE A 109 3.26 23.62 33.04
N ARG A 110 4.17 23.45 33.98
CA ARG A 110 5.45 22.80 33.77
C ARG A 110 5.93 22.20 35.08
N LYS A 111 6.98 21.39 35.00
CA LYS A 111 7.65 20.85 36.18
C LYS A 111 8.45 21.93 36.93
N ALA A 112 8.35 21.89 38.24
CA ALA A 112 9.21 22.58 39.18
C ALA A 112 9.67 21.58 40.25
N VAL A 113 10.63 21.99 41.07
CA VAL A 113 11.21 21.14 42.11
C VAL A 113 11.31 21.95 43.39
N ILE A 114 10.89 21.37 44.50
CA ILE A 114 11.06 21.94 45.84
C ILE A 114 11.86 20.97 46.73
N PRO A 115 12.57 21.46 47.76
CA PRO A 115 13.22 20.56 48.70
C PRO A 115 12.21 19.80 49.57
N GLY A 116 12.42 18.51 49.78
CA GLY A 116 11.54 17.64 50.56
C GLY A 116 11.96 17.52 52.03
N SER A 117 13.16 17.01 52.29
CA SER A 117 13.70 16.79 53.64
C SER A 117 15.09 17.37 53.80
N LEU A 118 15.39 17.84 55.01
CA LEU A 118 16.72 18.27 55.45
C LEU A 118 17.48 17.12 56.09
N PHE A 119 18.78 17.03 55.81
CA PHE A 119 19.71 16.25 56.62
C PHE A 119 20.90 17.10 57.06
N ILE A 120 21.47 16.75 58.21
CA ILE A 120 22.74 17.30 58.65
C ILE A 120 23.83 16.36 58.18
N ASN A 121 24.71 16.82 57.30
CA ASN A 121 25.78 15.99 56.79
C ASN A 121 26.75 15.63 57.94
N PRO A 122 26.93 14.33 58.25
CA PRO A 122 27.80 13.92 59.36
C PRO A 122 29.28 14.21 59.11
N GLY A 123 29.69 14.49 57.87
CA GLY A 123 31.09 14.78 57.52
C GLY A 123 31.54 16.20 57.82
N ASP A 124 30.69 17.20 57.56
CA ASP A 124 31.01 18.62 57.74
C ASP A 124 30.09 19.35 58.74
N GLY A 125 29.03 18.68 59.22
CA GLY A 125 28.03 19.23 60.12
C GLY A 125 27.10 20.26 59.47
N LEU A 126 27.15 20.42 58.15
CA LEU A 126 26.36 21.41 57.43
C LEU A 126 24.97 20.85 57.08
N PRO A 127 23.90 21.66 57.24
CA PRO A 127 22.58 21.29 56.75
C PRO A 127 22.55 21.32 55.21
N SER A 128 21.95 20.28 54.64
CA SER A 128 21.73 20.13 53.19
C SER A 128 20.37 19.48 52.96
N PHE A 129 19.79 19.71 51.78
CA PHE A 129 18.60 18.99 51.36
C PHE A 129 18.97 17.56 50.95
N ASP A 130 18.23 16.59 51.49
CA ASP A 130 18.39 15.15 51.25
C ASP A 130 17.56 14.71 50.05
N THR A 131 16.31 15.16 50.01
CA THR A 131 15.34 14.83 48.96
C THR A 131 14.78 16.08 48.30
N TYR A 132 14.31 15.91 47.08
CA TYR A 132 13.58 16.91 46.32
C TYR A 132 12.27 16.31 45.85
N GLU A 133 11.21 17.10 45.90
CA GLU A 133 9.87 16.75 45.45
C GLU A 133 9.61 17.45 44.11
N GLU A 134 9.12 16.71 43.13
CA GLU A 134 8.64 17.28 41.87
C GLU A 134 7.23 17.84 42.07
N VAL A 135 7.04 19.09 41.68
CA VAL A 135 5.75 19.79 41.79
C VAL A 135 5.43 20.47 40.46
N ILE A 136 4.21 20.96 40.31
CA ILE A 136 3.82 21.76 39.15
C ILE A 136 3.93 23.23 39.53
N GLY A 137 4.69 23.98 38.75
CA GLY A 137 4.97 25.37 39.06
C GLY A 137 6.03 26.02 38.20
N TYR A 138 6.39 27.23 38.57
CA TYR A 138 7.48 27.98 37.95
C TYR A 138 8.57 28.27 38.99
N SER A 139 9.78 27.79 38.72
CA SER A 139 10.95 27.97 39.58
C SER A 139 11.93 28.96 38.95
N ASP A 140 12.35 29.96 39.71
CA ASP A 140 13.40 30.89 39.29
C ASP A 140 14.06 31.55 40.52
N GLU A 141 15.11 32.33 40.27
CA GLU A 141 15.68 33.25 41.24
C GLU A 141 14.72 34.44 41.46
N PRO A 142 14.63 35.00 42.68
CA PRO A 142 13.89 36.24 42.92
C PRO A 142 14.55 37.41 42.20
N ASP A 143 13.79 38.44 41.80
CA ASP A 143 14.36 39.63 41.15
C ASP A 143 15.26 40.43 42.12
N SER A 144 14.91 40.42 43.41
CA SER A 144 15.71 41.04 44.46
C SER A 144 15.41 40.46 45.84
N VAL A 145 16.37 40.63 46.75
CA VAL A 145 16.31 40.15 48.13
C VAL A 145 16.66 41.29 49.08
N VAL A 146 15.82 41.54 50.07
CA VAL A 146 16.00 42.59 51.07
C VAL A 146 16.00 41.96 52.46
N ASP A 147 17.06 42.20 53.23
CA ASP A 147 17.09 41.94 54.67
C ASP A 147 16.29 43.05 55.39
N ASN A 148 15.25 42.67 56.13
CA ASN A 148 14.41 43.61 56.87
C ASN A 148 15.02 44.04 58.21
N GLY A 149 16.13 43.44 58.63
CA GLY A 149 16.83 43.75 59.88
C GLY A 149 16.15 43.22 61.15
N ASP A 150 15.05 42.47 61.01
CA ASP A 150 14.30 41.84 62.09
C ASP A 150 14.35 40.30 62.04
N GLY A 151 15.21 39.75 61.18
CA GLY A 151 15.34 38.32 60.95
C GLY A 151 14.41 37.77 59.87
N THR A 152 13.62 38.62 59.21
CA THR A 152 12.83 38.26 58.02
C THR A 152 13.47 38.77 56.74
N ILE A 153 13.09 38.19 55.61
CA ILE A 153 13.60 38.51 54.29
C ILE A 153 12.42 38.82 53.38
N THR A 154 12.50 39.92 52.63
CA THR A 154 11.53 40.24 51.58
C THR A 154 12.12 39.98 50.20
N PHE A 155 11.39 39.22 49.39
CA PHE A 155 11.73 38.90 48.01
C PHE A 155 10.79 39.61 47.06
N GLN A 156 11.33 40.18 45.98
CA GLN A 156 10.56 40.58 44.81
C GLN A 156 10.57 39.45 43.78
N ILE A 157 9.41 39.11 43.23
CA ILE A 157 9.20 37.88 42.44
C ILE A 157 8.36 38.11 41.16
N ASN A 158 8.47 39.30 40.58
CA ASN A 158 7.85 39.66 39.32
C ASN A 158 8.30 38.76 38.16
N GLY A 159 9.58 38.35 38.12
CA GLY A 159 10.06 37.37 37.13
C GLY A 159 9.28 36.06 37.16
N ILE A 160 8.74 35.70 38.33
CA ILE A 160 8.09 34.41 38.58
C ILE A 160 6.56 34.48 38.44
N THR A 161 5.97 35.67 38.60
CA THR A 161 4.51 35.88 38.65
C THR A 161 3.97 36.78 37.52
N GLN A 162 4.85 37.37 36.70
CA GLN A 162 4.60 38.48 35.77
C GLN A 162 4.65 39.87 36.45
N ALA A 163 5.48 40.76 35.89
CA ALA A 163 5.61 42.14 36.36
C ALA A 163 4.34 42.96 36.14
N SER A 164 4.04 43.87 37.07
CA SER A 164 2.89 44.80 37.02
C SER A 164 1.50 44.13 37.05
N ARG A 165 1.42 42.85 37.39
CA ARG A 165 0.16 42.09 37.54
C ARG A 165 -0.04 41.68 38.98
N ASP A 166 -1.26 41.85 39.50
CA ASP A 166 -1.59 41.46 40.86
C ASP A 166 -1.75 39.94 40.97
N ASN A 167 -0.78 39.30 41.63
CA ASN A 167 -0.82 37.86 41.92
C ASN A 167 -1.10 37.58 43.41
N THR A 168 -1.71 38.53 44.12
CA THR A 168 -2.04 38.38 45.54
C THR A 168 -2.86 37.11 45.78
N GLY A 169 -2.48 36.31 46.78
CA GLY A 169 -3.16 35.06 47.10
C GLY A 169 -2.50 33.81 46.52
N ARG A 170 -1.67 33.95 45.47
CA ARG A 170 -0.85 32.84 44.95
C ARG A 170 0.09 32.29 46.02
N LYS A 171 0.29 30.97 46.01
CA LYS A 171 1.23 30.28 46.89
C LYS A 171 2.59 30.15 46.25
N VAL A 172 3.64 30.43 47.02
CA VAL A 172 5.03 30.23 46.61
C VAL A 172 5.79 29.50 47.71
N VAL A 173 6.79 28.72 47.31
CA VAL A 173 7.75 28.10 48.21
C VAL A 173 9.09 28.78 48.00
N VAL A 174 9.76 29.15 49.08
CA VAL A 174 11.07 29.81 49.04
C VAL A 174 12.04 29.14 50.00
N TRP A 175 13.29 28.99 49.56
CA TRP A 175 14.38 28.47 50.37
C TRP A 175 15.71 29.07 49.94
N LYS A 176 16.72 28.92 50.81
CA LYS A 176 18.11 29.20 50.47
C LYS A 176 18.75 27.98 49.85
N ASN A 177 19.39 28.12 48.69
CA ASN A 177 20.00 27.02 47.93
C ASN A 177 21.02 26.22 48.76
N GLN A 178 21.74 26.90 49.65
CA GLN A 178 22.51 26.29 50.73
C GLN A 178 21.92 26.71 52.08
N PRO A 179 21.26 25.81 52.83
CA PRO A 179 20.68 26.13 54.14
C PRO A 179 21.71 26.78 55.09
N GLY A 180 21.25 27.76 55.88
CA GLY A 180 22.11 28.40 56.89
C GLY A 180 22.52 27.42 57.99
N LEU A 181 23.66 27.68 58.64
CA LEU A 181 24.23 26.82 59.70
C LEU A 181 23.26 26.50 60.84
N ASN A 182 22.31 27.38 61.13
CA ASN A 182 21.35 27.19 62.22
C ASN A 182 20.03 26.54 61.76
N THR A 183 19.96 26.06 60.52
CA THR A 183 18.79 25.36 60.00
C THR A 183 18.77 23.93 60.54
N VAL A 184 17.87 23.67 61.49
CA VAL A 184 17.78 22.38 62.19
C VAL A 184 16.49 21.60 61.89
N THR A 185 15.54 22.21 61.17
CA THR A 185 14.28 21.58 60.76
C THR A 185 13.86 22.05 59.38
N ASP A 186 13.05 21.25 58.68
CA ASP A 186 12.50 21.58 57.36
C ASP A 186 11.71 22.89 57.37
N ALA A 187 10.94 23.13 58.44
CA ALA A 187 10.15 24.36 58.62
C ALA A 187 10.98 25.65 58.74
N VAL A 188 12.28 25.53 59.05
CA VAL A 188 13.22 26.66 59.05
C VAL A 188 13.95 26.75 57.70
N ALA A 189 14.10 25.65 56.98
CA ALA A 189 14.83 25.56 55.73
C ALA A 189 14.03 26.04 54.51
N VAL A 190 12.72 25.78 54.54
CA VAL A 190 11.78 26.01 53.44
C VAL A 190 10.53 26.65 54.01
N GLU A 191 10.05 27.71 53.37
CA GLU A 191 8.83 28.39 53.78
C GLU A 191 7.84 28.49 52.62
N GLU A 192 6.58 28.12 52.86
CA GLU A 192 5.47 28.46 51.99
C GLU A 192 4.95 29.86 52.37
N ARG A 193 4.85 30.75 51.39
CA ARG A 193 4.33 32.11 51.54
C ARG A 193 3.23 32.39 50.53
N THR A 194 2.45 33.42 50.85
CA THR A 194 1.41 33.92 49.95
C THR A 194 1.90 35.22 49.36
N VAL A 195 1.75 35.38 48.04
CA VAL A 195 2.15 36.59 47.33
C VAL A 195 1.31 37.76 47.81
N ALA A 196 1.98 38.90 48.00
CA ALA A 196 1.36 40.20 48.23
C ALA A 196 1.79 41.17 47.12
N TYR A 197 0.84 41.91 46.57
CA TYR A 197 1.11 42.93 45.56
C TYR A 197 1.16 44.33 46.19
N SER A 198 2.29 45.03 46.01
CA SER A 198 2.43 46.41 46.49
C SER A 198 3.41 47.20 45.63
N ALA A 199 3.09 48.46 45.36
CA ALA A 199 3.92 49.36 44.55
C ALA A 199 4.41 48.69 43.24
N THR A 200 3.46 48.14 42.47
CA THR A 200 3.67 47.45 41.19
C THR A 200 4.56 46.20 41.23
N ASN A 201 4.77 45.61 42.41
CA ASN A 201 5.65 44.46 42.59
C ASN A 201 4.96 43.36 43.38
N ASN A 202 5.08 42.13 42.89
CA ASN A 202 4.76 40.90 43.61
C ASN A 202 5.89 40.60 44.59
N LYS A 203 5.54 40.42 45.86
CA LYS A 203 6.49 40.21 46.94
C LYS A 203 6.06 39.08 47.86
N ILE A 204 7.04 38.48 48.52
CA ILE A 204 6.83 37.65 49.70
C ILE A 204 7.77 38.09 50.81
N THR A 205 7.33 37.93 52.05
CA THR A 205 8.15 38.13 53.25
C THR A 205 8.16 36.85 54.06
N THR A 206 9.34 36.35 54.39
CA THR A 206 9.52 35.14 55.20
C THR A 206 9.18 35.39 56.67
N ALA A 207 9.00 34.33 57.46
CA ALA A 207 8.94 34.46 58.93
C ALA A 207 10.30 34.35 59.59
N ALA A 208 11.29 33.77 58.90
CA ALA A 208 12.65 33.64 59.40
C ALA A 208 13.70 33.82 58.28
N GLY A 209 14.97 33.89 58.70
CA GLY A 209 16.11 34.11 57.81
C GLY A 209 16.76 32.83 57.29
N PHE A 210 16.05 31.69 57.24
CA PHE A 210 16.57 30.38 56.82
C PHE A 210 17.84 29.91 57.55
N GLY A 211 17.89 30.12 58.87
CA GLY A 211 19.01 29.70 59.73
C GLY A 211 20.31 30.46 59.49
N GLN A 212 20.28 31.58 58.76
CA GLN A 212 21.45 32.41 58.49
C GLN A 212 21.85 33.25 59.72
N SER A 213 23.16 33.37 59.97
CA SER A 213 23.70 34.31 60.96
C SER A 213 23.83 35.74 60.41
N ALA A 214 24.01 35.87 59.10
CA ALA A 214 23.88 37.11 58.34
C ALA A 214 23.05 36.79 57.09
N ILE A 215 21.94 37.50 56.91
CA ILE A 215 21.03 37.28 55.78
C ILE A 215 21.73 37.67 54.48
N SER A 216 21.78 36.75 53.52
CA SER A 216 22.26 37.07 52.17
C SER A 216 21.22 37.92 51.43
N THR A 217 21.68 38.96 50.75
CA THR A 217 20.87 39.81 49.85
C THR A 217 21.11 39.49 48.37
N THR A 218 21.83 38.41 48.06
CA THR A 218 22.08 37.95 46.69
C THR A 218 20.91 37.10 46.22
N ALA A 219 20.31 37.42 45.07
CA ALA A 219 19.18 36.67 44.51
C ALA A 219 19.47 35.20 44.28
N SER A 220 20.60 34.88 43.62
CA SER A 220 21.02 33.51 43.27
C SER A 220 21.29 32.58 44.47
N ASP A 221 21.33 33.13 45.69
CA ASP A 221 21.42 32.31 46.90
C ASP A 221 20.08 31.65 47.25
N TYR A 222 18.99 32.05 46.61
CA TYR A 222 17.64 31.60 46.90
C TYR A 222 16.96 31.11 45.63
N THR A 223 16.02 30.19 45.81
CA THR A 223 15.10 29.79 44.76
C THR A 223 13.69 30.02 45.27
N VAL A 224 12.83 30.49 44.37
CA VAL A 224 11.40 30.66 44.63
C VAL A 224 10.63 29.85 43.59
N VAL A 225 9.61 29.13 44.04
CA VAL A 225 8.70 28.36 43.20
C VAL A 225 7.29 28.88 43.37
N LEU A 226 6.67 29.35 42.30
CA LEU A 226 5.23 29.58 42.23
C LEU A 226 4.52 28.24 42.06
N LEU A 227 3.70 27.86 43.05
CA LEU A 227 2.94 26.60 43.03
C LEU A 227 1.72 26.73 42.11
N GLY A 228 1.40 25.64 41.42
CA GLY A 228 0.26 25.53 40.51
C GLY A 228 0.51 26.13 39.12
N PRO A 229 -0.54 26.47 38.36
CA PRO A 229 -0.41 26.90 36.97
C PRO A 229 0.16 28.31 36.84
N TYR A 230 1.03 28.52 35.87
CA TYR A 230 1.51 29.86 35.50
C TYR A 230 0.46 30.57 34.65
N VAL A 231 0.20 31.83 34.98
CA VAL A 231 -0.81 32.66 34.32
C VAL A 231 -0.13 33.93 33.86
N THR A 232 -0.25 34.25 32.57
CA THR A 232 0.44 35.40 31.98
C THR A 232 -0.34 35.95 30.80
N THR A 233 -0.11 37.22 30.45
CA THR A 233 -0.64 37.79 29.19
C THR A 233 0.25 37.48 27.97
N VAL A 234 1.39 36.82 28.18
CA VAL A 234 2.28 36.36 27.10
C VAL A 234 1.71 35.07 26.51
N ASP A 235 1.70 34.96 25.18
CA ASP A 235 1.16 33.78 24.50
C ASP A 235 2.03 32.54 24.73
N LEU A 236 1.60 31.68 25.66
CA LEU A 236 2.30 30.44 25.99
C LEU A 236 2.18 29.36 24.90
N ARG A 237 1.33 29.53 23.88
CA ARG A 237 1.26 28.56 22.76
C ARG A 237 2.53 28.58 21.91
N LEU A 238 3.25 29.70 21.95
CA LEU A 238 4.49 29.96 21.20
C LEU A 238 5.75 29.57 21.99
N ASP A 239 5.61 29.26 23.27
CA ASP A 239 6.70 28.89 24.16
C ASP A 239 6.73 27.37 24.33
N ASP A 240 7.80 26.75 23.85
CA ASP A 240 8.01 25.30 23.90
C ASP A 240 8.53 24.81 25.25
N THR A 241 8.60 25.66 26.27
CA THR A 241 8.93 25.28 27.65
C THR A 241 7.71 25.03 28.53
N TRP A 242 6.50 25.30 28.01
CA TRP A 242 5.24 25.16 28.74
C TRP A 242 4.29 24.16 28.09
N THR A 243 3.54 23.45 28.93
CA THR A 243 2.33 22.77 28.50
C THR A 243 1.16 23.73 28.59
N PHE A 244 0.73 24.20 27.43
CA PHE A 244 -0.39 25.11 27.30
C PHE A 244 -1.71 24.42 27.68
N ILE A 245 -2.48 25.07 28.56
CA ILE A 245 -3.75 24.56 29.07
C ILE A 245 -4.95 25.25 28.43
N GLY A 246 -4.91 26.57 28.31
CA GLY A 246 -6.01 27.36 27.77
C GLY A 246 -5.86 28.85 28.02
N ILE A 247 -6.88 29.59 27.60
CA ILE A 247 -6.99 31.05 27.72
C ILE A 247 -8.16 31.37 28.62
N ILE A 248 -7.97 32.35 29.51
CA ILE A 248 -9.01 32.97 30.31
C ILE A 248 -9.15 34.42 29.85
N THR A 249 -10.33 34.82 29.36
CA THR A 249 -10.60 36.24 29.09
C THR A 249 -11.17 36.88 30.34
N GLY A 250 -10.42 37.83 30.89
CA GLY A 250 -10.76 38.46 32.16
C GLY A 250 -12.00 39.36 32.07
N ASN A 251 -12.67 39.57 33.21
CA ASN A 251 -13.94 40.32 33.29
C ASN A 251 -14.13 41.15 34.57
N ALA A 252 -13.08 41.35 35.37
CA ALA A 252 -13.12 42.05 36.67
C ALA A 252 -14.16 41.50 37.68
N GLY A 253 -14.51 40.22 37.56
CA GLY A 253 -15.48 39.50 38.39
C GLY A 253 -15.12 38.02 38.52
N THR A 254 -16.10 37.12 38.48
CA THR A 254 -15.80 35.69 38.31
C THR A 254 -15.59 35.41 36.83
N PRO A 255 -14.42 34.92 36.37
CA PRO A 255 -14.17 34.68 34.96
C PRO A 255 -15.17 33.68 34.38
N SER A 256 -15.67 33.96 33.18
CA SER A 256 -16.74 33.18 32.53
C SER A 256 -16.43 32.78 31.09
N VAL A 257 -15.31 33.24 30.54
CA VAL A 257 -14.90 32.98 29.15
C VAL A 257 -13.59 32.21 29.19
N PHE A 258 -13.64 30.99 28.69
CA PHE A 258 -12.53 30.05 28.67
C PHE A 258 -12.39 29.46 27.28
N ASP A 259 -11.17 29.44 26.76
CA ASP A 259 -10.84 28.79 25.50
C ASP A 259 -9.77 27.72 25.72
N ILE A 260 -10.09 26.48 25.38
CA ILE A 260 -9.19 25.33 25.48
C ILE A 260 -8.94 24.68 24.10
N ALA A 261 -9.39 25.31 23.01
CA ALA A 261 -9.35 24.71 21.67
C ALA A 261 -7.93 24.42 21.18
N ASP A 262 -6.95 25.23 21.61
CA ASP A 262 -5.53 25.07 21.26
C ASP A 262 -4.76 24.16 22.24
N GLN A 263 -5.45 23.51 23.19
CA GLN A 263 -4.81 22.52 24.05
C GLN A 263 -4.34 21.33 23.22
N TYR A 264 -3.07 20.95 23.37
CA TYR A 264 -2.53 19.75 22.73
C TYR A 264 -2.92 18.52 23.54
N VAL A 265 -4.10 17.96 23.25
CA VAL A 265 -4.55 16.70 23.83
C VAL A 265 -3.87 15.55 23.09
N MET A 266 -3.04 14.81 23.80
CA MET A 266 -2.38 13.60 23.32
C MET A 266 -3.39 12.46 23.26
N ASP A 267 -4.30 12.54 22.30
CA ASP A 267 -5.24 11.48 21.97
C ASP A 267 -4.47 10.39 21.21
N ILE A 268 -3.69 9.59 21.95
CA ILE A 268 -3.22 8.29 21.48
C ILE A 268 -4.06 7.27 22.24
N PRO A 269 -5.26 6.91 21.75
CA PRO A 269 -5.97 5.77 22.30
C PRO A 269 -5.02 4.58 22.31
N MET A 270 -4.83 3.89 23.44
CA MET A 270 -3.99 2.67 23.47
C MET A 270 -4.47 1.61 22.45
N VAL A 271 -5.71 1.70 21.98
CA VAL A 271 -6.24 0.95 20.83
C VAL A 271 -5.44 1.23 19.55
N GLN A 272 -5.07 2.48 19.26
CA GLN A 272 -4.28 2.84 18.07
C GLN A 272 -2.81 2.40 18.16
N LEU A 273 -2.25 2.26 19.37
CA LEU A 273 -0.93 1.63 19.55
C LEU A 273 -0.96 0.11 19.39
N SER A 274 -2.11 -0.54 19.59
CA SER A 274 -2.26 -1.99 19.38
C SER A 274 -2.14 -2.38 17.90
N ASP A 275 -2.52 -1.47 16.99
CA ASP A 275 -2.38 -1.65 15.54
C ASP A 275 -0.95 -1.38 15.03
N ILE A 276 -0.17 -0.53 15.72
CA ILE A 276 1.19 -0.14 15.30
C ILE A 276 2.27 -1.11 15.83
N VAL A 277 2.03 -1.83 16.93
CA VAL A 277 3.07 -2.62 17.63
C VAL A 277 2.97 -4.14 17.42
N ARG A 278 2.02 -4.67 16.63
CA ARG A 278 2.11 -6.08 16.18
C ARG A 278 3.10 -6.23 15.02
N THR A 279 4.39 -6.08 15.33
CA THR A 279 5.44 -6.72 14.52
C THR A 279 5.51 -8.20 14.91
N GLU A 280 4.46 -8.98 14.61
CA GLU A 280 4.62 -10.43 14.66
C GLU A 280 5.55 -10.82 13.50
N VAL A 281 6.79 -11.16 13.84
CA VAL A 281 7.79 -11.70 12.91
C VAL A 281 7.34 -13.10 12.48
N PHE A 282 6.32 -13.19 11.63
CA PHE A 282 6.04 -14.40 10.88
C PHE A 282 6.63 -14.23 9.47
N ASN A 283 7.83 -14.81 9.28
CA ASN A 283 8.41 -15.10 7.96
C ASN A 283 8.56 -13.90 7.00
N SER A 284 9.15 -12.80 7.45
CA SER A 284 9.62 -11.69 6.58
C SER A 284 8.52 -10.97 5.78
N ARG A 285 7.27 -10.98 6.24
CA ARG A 285 6.16 -10.26 5.58
C ARG A 285 5.44 -9.35 6.55
N LEU A 286 5.16 -8.12 6.11
CA LEU A 286 4.33 -7.15 6.81
C LEU A 286 2.86 -7.50 6.54
N LYS A 287 2.07 -7.72 7.60
CA LYS A 287 0.61 -7.77 7.51
C LYS A 287 0.07 -6.36 7.75
N VAL A 288 -0.68 -5.81 6.80
CA VAL A 288 -1.38 -4.53 6.94
C VAL A 288 -2.87 -4.83 6.92
N ASP A 289 -3.54 -4.70 8.07
CA ASP A 289 -5.00 -4.77 8.15
C ASP A 289 -5.53 -3.35 7.93
N VAL A 290 -6.27 -3.13 6.83
CA VAL A 290 -6.88 -1.83 6.52
C VAL A 290 -8.38 -1.91 6.76
N LYS A 291 -8.90 -0.97 7.54
CA LYS A 291 -10.32 -0.85 7.82
C LYS A 291 -10.76 0.56 7.39
N ALA A 292 -11.55 0.65 6.32
CA ALA A 292 -12.16 1.90 5.91
C ALA A 292 -13.11 2.40 7.02
N TYR A 293 -12.95 3.64 7.46
CA TYR A 293 -13.90 4.26 8.39
C TYR A 293 -15.15 4.71 7.61
N ILE A 294 -16.33 4.56 8.21
CA ILE A 294 -17.61 4.97 7.61
C ILE A 294 -17.59 6.49 7.49
N GLY A 295 -17.31 7.01 6.29
CA GLY A 295 -17.20 8.44 6.00
C GLY A 295 -16.02 8.86 5.12
N GLU A 296 -15.05 7.96 4.86
CA GLU A 296 -13.83 8.26 4.09
C GLU A 296 -13.72 7.45 2.78
N SER A 297 -14.83 7.27 2.05
CA SER A 297 -14.76 6.62 0.74
C SER A 297 -13.95 7.50 -0.23
N GLY A 298 -12.92 6.91 -0.86
CA GLY A 298 -12.08 7.57 -1.87
C GLY A 298 -10.79 8.24 -1.39
N ILE A 299 -10.43 8.14 -0.11
CA ILE A 299 -9.12 8.61 0.42
C ILE A 299 -8.08 7.49 0.37
N ASP A 300 -6.82 7.81 0.09
CA ASP A 300 -5.70 6.85 0.03
C ASP A 300 -5.54 6.10 1.37
N GLN A 301 -5.83 4.79 1.40
CA GLN A 301 -5.76 4.01 2.64
C GLN A 301 -4.42 3.32 2.86
N ILE A 302 -3.73 2.91 1.78
CA ILE A 302 -2.32 2.53 1.84
C ILE A 302 -1.55 3.25 0.73
N LYS A 303 -0.65 4.14 1.16
CA LYS A 303 0.31 4.79 0.28
C LYS A 303 1.69 4.17 0.47
N VAL A 304 2.15 3.38 -0.50
CA VAL A 304 3.50 2.82 -0.46
C VAL A 304 4.41 3.66 -1.34
N THR A 305 5.22 4.52 -0.72
CA THR A 305 6.21 5.35 -1.42
C THR A 305 7.60 4.75 -1.21
N LYS A 306 8.27 4.39 -2.30
CA LYS A 306 9.67 3.97 -2.24
C LYS A 306 10.53 5.21 -1.95
N LYS A 307 11.30 5.16 -0.87
CA LYS A 307 12.18 6.28 -0.47
C LYS A 307 13.15 6.63 -1.62
N GLY A 308 13.02 7.85 -2.14
CA GLY A 308 13.92 8.40 -3.18
C GLY A 308 13.39 8.35 -4.61
N THR A 309 12.16 7.89 -4.85
CA THR A 309 11.50 7.94 -6.16
C THR A 309 10.09 8.52 -6.05
N PRO A 310 9.60 9.27 -7.05
CA PRO A 310 8.24 9.83 -7.03
C PRO A 310 7.15 8.77 -7.24
N ASP A 311 7.52 7.56 -7.67
CA ASP A 311 6.58 6.47 -7.93
C ASP A 311 5.89 6.02 -6.64
N THR A 312 4.60 6.29 -6.59
CA THR A 312 3.70 5.87 -5.51
C THR A 312 2.72 4.88 -6.09
N ILE A 313 2.63 3.70 -5.48
CA ILE A 313 1.51 2.79 -5.74
C ILE A 313 0.49 3.05 -4.64
N THR A 314 -0.74 3.37 -5.05
CA THR A 314 -1.84 3.67 -4.14
C THR A 314 -2.82 2.52 -4.16
N PHE A 315 -3.13 1.98 -2.98
CA PHE A 315 -4.24 1.05 -2.77
C PHE A 315 -5.37 1.82 -2.10
N LYS A 316 -6.54 1.83 -2.75
CA LYS A 316 -7.77 2.42 -2.22
C LYS A 316 -8.74 1.28 -1.94
N VAL A 317 -9.41 1.30 -0.79
CA VAL A 317 -10.52 0.39 -0.51
C VAL A 317 -11.77 1.23 -0.35
N ASP A 318 -12.82 0.94 -1.10
CA ASP A 318 -14.09 1.65 -0.97
C ASP A 318 -14.94 1.14 0.21
N GLU A 319 -16.11 1.75 0.40
CA GLU A 319 -17.03 1.43 1.50
C GLU A 319 -17.63 0.02 1.41
N ASP A 320 -17.59 -0.59 0.23
CA ASP A 320 -18.06 -1.95 -0.03
C ASP A 320 -16.93 -2.99 0.12
N GLY A 321 -15.70 -2.55 0.42
CA GLY A 321 -14.53 -3.42 0.57
C GLY A 321 -13.80 -3.73 -0.73
N ASN A 322 -14.11 -3.04 -1.84
CA ASN A 322 -13.44 -3.26 -3.12
C ASN A 322 -12.07 -2.57 -3.11
N VAL A 323 -11.04 -3.25 -3.63
CA VAL A 323 -9.67 -2.74 -3.70
C VAL A 323 -9.39 -2.18 -5.10
N THR A 324 -9.09 -0.89 -5.19
CA THR A 324 -8.57 -0.21 -6.38
C THR A 324 -7.06 -0.01 -6.25
N ILE A 325 -6.32 -0.37 -7.30
CA ILE A 325 -4.87 -0.16 -7.39
C ILE A 325 -4.62 0.85 -8.51
N GLU A 326 -4.09 2.01 -8.16
CA GLU A 326 -3.68 3.01 -9.14
C GLU A 326 -2.22 2.74 -9.53
N GLY A 327 -2.02 2.03 -10.65
CA GLY A 327 -0.70 1.66 -11.20
C GLY A 327 -0.62 0.21 -11.69
N ASP A 328 0.57 -0.20 -12.13
CA ASP A 328 0.81 -1.58 -12.60
C ASP A 328 0.88 -2.56 -11.43
N LEU A 329 -0.03 -3.55 -11.41
CA LEU A 329 0.03 -4.67 -10.47
C LEU A 329 0.92 -5.79 -11.05
N THR A 330 2.13 -5.93 -10.53
CA THR A 330 2.97 -7.11 -10.83
C THR A 330 2.85 -8.17 -9.73
N VAL A 331 2.12 -9.25 -9.99
CA VAL A 331 2.07 -10.41 -9.08
C VAL A 331 3.23 -11.35 -9.39
N LYS A 332 4.26 -11.38 -8.55
CA LYS A 332 5.39 -12.31 -8.67
C LYS A 332 5.26 -13.46 -7.67
N GLY A 333 4.88 -14.64 -8.15
CA GLY A 333 4.86 -15.88 -7.36
C GLY A 333 4.20 -17.03 -8.11
N THR A 334 4.57 -18.27 -7.78
CA THR A 334 3.78 -19.46 -8.17
C THR A 334 2.52 -19.46 -7.31
N THR A 335 1.40 -18.98 -7.84
CA THR A 335 0.10 -19.20 -7.23
C THR A 335 -0.14 -20.71 -7.19
N ARG A 336 -0.32 -21.27 -5.99
CA ARG A 336 -0.88 -22.62 -5.88
C ARG A 336 -2.30 -22.56 -6.43
N GLN A 337 -2.77 -23.66 -7.02
CA GLN A 337 -4.05 -23.79 -7.73
C GLN A 337 -5.30 -23.38 -6.92
N GLU A 338 -5.14 -23.11 -5.62
CA GLU A 338 -6.20 -22.74 -4.68
C GLU A 338 -6.21 -21.22 -4.36
N ASP A 339 -5.17 -20.47 -4.73
CA ASP A 339 -5.08 -19.00 -4.63
C ASP A 339 -5.54 -18.33 -5.95
N VAL A 340 -6.63 -18.85 -6.53
CA VAL A 340 -7.25 -18.21 -7.68
C VAL A 340 -7.81 -16.87 -7.21
N VAL A 341 -7.25 -15.78 -7.73
CA VAL A 341 -7.89 -14.46 -7.68
C VAL A 341 -9.22 -14.60 -8.40
N THR A 342 -10.26 -14.95 -7.64
CA THR A 342 -11.62 -15.00 -8.15
C THR A 342 -12.11 -13.56 -8.16
N VAL A 343 -11.84 -12.85 -9.25
CA VAL A 343 -12.45 -11.54 -9.48
C VAL A 343 -13.92 -11.77 -9.81
N ILE A 344 -14.76 -11.80 -8.77
CA ILE A 344 -16.22 -11.82 -8.93
C ILE A 344 -16.66 -10.36 -9.15
N SER A 345 -16.39 -9.80 -10.32
CA SER A 345 -17.05 -8.58 -10.76
C SER A 345 -18.15 -8.94 -11.74
N ASN A 346 -19.33 -8.34 -11.60
CA ASN A 346 -20.42 -8.49 -12.56
C ASN A 346 -20.03 -8.03 -13.99
N GLU A 347 -18.92 -7.31 -14.13
CA GLU A 347 -18.35 -6.91 -15.41
C GLU A 347 -16.82 -6.80 -15.27
N ILE A 348 -16.07 -7.71 -15.91
CA ILE A 348 -14.63 -7.51 -16.12
C ILE A 348 -14.51 -6.77 -17.45
N ILE A 349 -14.42 -5.43 -17.42
CA ILE A 349 -14.10 -4.62 -18.60
C ILE A 349 -12.57 -4.65 -18.76
N THR A 350 -12.02 -5.71 -19.34
CA THR A 350 -10.63 -5.68 -19.82
C THR A 350 -10.60 -4.86 -21.10
N GLY A 351 -10.38 -3.55 -20.98
CA GLY A 351 -10.21 -2.66 -22.13
C GLY A 351 -9.07 -3.10 -23.05
N ASP A 352 -8.01 -3.68 -22.48
CA ASP A 352 -6.88 -4.27 -23.22
C ASP A 352 -6.22 -5.37 -22.36
N LEU A 353 -6.74 -6.61 -22.41
CA LEU A 353 -5.95 -7.75 -21.93
C LEU A 353 -4.90 -8.09 -23.00
N THR A 354 -3.78 -7.38 -22.97
CA THR A 354 -2.64 -7.70 -23.83
C THR A 354 -1.90 -8.89 -23.21
N ALA A 355 -2.33 -10.11 -23.54
CA ALA A 355 -1.53 -11.30 -23.28
C ALA A 355 -0.43 -11.37 -24.34
N GLY A 356 0.64 -10.59 -24.17
CA GLY A 356 1.72 -10.54 -25.15
C GLY A 356 3.03 -10.04 -24.53
N ASP A 357 3.95 -10.97 -24.28
CA ASP A 357 5.37 -10.69 -24.51
C ASP A 357 5.67 -11.27 -25.90
N ASP A 358 6.01 -10.40 -26.84
CA ASP A 358 6.30 -10.70 -28.25
C ASP A 358 7.59 -11.52 -28.45
N ASN A 359 8.11 -12.15 -27.39
CA ASN A 359 9.31 -12.97 -27.43
C ASN A 359 9.06 -14.38 -26.90
N ALA A 360 8.84 -15.28 -27.86
CA ALA A 360 9.29 -16.67 -27.84
C ALA A 360 9.03 -17.45 -26.55
N ASP A 361 7.82 -17.99 -26.41
CA ASP A 361 7.60 -19.39 -25.99
C ASP A 361 6.12 -19.74 -26.14
N ASP A 362 5.84 -20.99 -26.53
CA ASP A 362 4.49 -21.55 -26.67
C ASP A 362 3.57 -21.15 -25.49
N HIS A 363 2.57 -20.30 -25.77
CA HIS A 363 1.49 -20.03 -24.84
C HIS A 363 0.57 -21.25 -24.77
N THR A 364 0.98 -22.28 -24.05
CA THR A 364 0.12 -23.41 -23.71
C THR A 364 -0.80 -22.96 -22.57
N ILE A 365 -1.95 -22.39 -22.91
CA ILE A 365 -3.01 -22.13 -21.91
C ILE A 365 -3.62 -23.49 -21.53
N GLN A 366 -3.10 -24.11 -20.46
CA GLN A 366 -3.70 -25.30 -19.86
C GLN A 366 -4.79 -24.87 -18.87
N GLY A 367 -6.01 -24.66 -19.38
CA GLY A 367 -7.17 -24.35 -18.54
C GLY A 367 -8.44 -24.18 -19.37
N GLU A 368 -9.55 -24.71 -18.87
CA GLU A 368 -10.87 -24.58 -19.48
C GLU A 368 -11.37 -23.12 -19.34
N TRP A 369 -11.50 -22.41 -20.46
CA TRP A 369 -12.08 -21.06 -20.45
C TRP A 369 -13.60 -21.16 -20.53
N THR A 370 -14.28 -21.10 -19.38
CA THR A 370 -15.74 -21.01 -19.31
C THR A 370 -16.18 -19.55 -19.42
N HIS A 371 -16.44 -19.10 -20.65
CA HIS A 371 -17.01 -17.78 -20.91
C HIS A 371 -18.53 -17.80 -20.69
N ASN A 372 -18.95 -17.55 -19.45
CA ASN A 372 -20.38 -17.44 -19.08
C ASN A 372 -20.97 -16.10 -19.53
N VAL A 373 -21.24 -15.95 -20.82
CA VAL A 373 -22.10 -14.85 -21.30
C VAL A 373 -23.54 -15.31 -21.21
N THR A 374 -24.36 -14.53 -20.52
CA THR A 374 -25.82 -14.74 -20.41
C THR A 374 -26.56 -14.53 -21.75
N ALA A 375 -25.84 -14.28 -22.83
CA ALA A 375 -26.31 -14.30 -24.21
C ALA A 375 -25.37 -15.20 -25.04
N THR A 376 -25.92 -16.22 -25.71
CA THR A 376 -25.24 -17.26 -26.49
C THR A 376 -23.79 -16.94 -26.93
N PRO A 377 -22.76 -17.57 -26.32
CA PRO A 377 -21.37 -17.26 -26.61
C PRO A 377 -21.01 -17.58 -28.06
N LYS A 378 -20.23 -16.69 -28.69
CA LYS A 378 -19.76 -16.84 -30.08
C LYS A 378 -18.52 -17.74 -30.21
N PHE A 379 -17.95 -18.15 -29.10
CA PHE A 379 -16.81 -19.06 -28.99
C PHE A 379 -17.09 -20.02 -27.82
N THR A 380 -17.14 -21.33 -28.09
CA THR A 380 -17.44 -22.37 -27.11
C THR A 380 -16.33 -23.41 -27.16
N ILE A 381 -15.67 -23.70 -26.04
CA ILE A 381 -14.82 -24.89 -25.92
C ILE A 381 -15.66 -25.94 -25.20
N ASP A 382 -16.00 -27.03 -25.88
CA ASP A 382 -16.68 -28.18 -25.28
C ASP A 382 -15.66 -28.98 -24.47
N GLY A 383 -15.75 -28.88 -23.13
CA GLY A 383 -14.83 -29.52 -22.19
C GLY A 383 -14.84 -31.05 -22.22
N ASP A 384 -15.93 -31.67 -22.69
CA ASP A 384 -16.06 -33.13 -22.76
C ASP A 384 -15.46 -33.71 -24.05
N THR A 385 -15.44 -32.92 -25.13
CA THR A 385 -14.97 -33.37 -26.45
C THR A 385 -13.71 -32.65 -26.96
N GLY A 386 -13.25 -31.62 -26.25
CA GLY A 386 -12.12 -30.76 -26.63
C GLY A 386 -12.39 -29.91 -27.88
N ARG A 387 -13.66 -29.76 -28.29
CA ARG A 387 -14.02 -29.06 -29.54
C ARG A 387 -14.13 -27.57 -29.32
N VAL A 388 -13.46 -26.79 -30.16
CA VAL A 388 -13.62 -25.33 -30.23
C VAL A 388 -14.67 -24.99 -31.31
N GLY A 389 -15.83 -24.48 -30.89
CA GLY A 389 -16.91 -24.00 -31.76
C GLY A 389 -16.92 -22.47 -31.86
N ILE A 390 -16.96 -21.93 -33.08
CA ILE A 390 -17.22 -20.52 -33.34
C ILE A 390 -18.57 -20.40 -34.04
N GLY A 391 -19.54 -19.74 -33.39
CA GLY A 391 -20.89 -19.51 -33.94
C GLY A 391 -21.99 -20.37 -33.31
N GLY A 392 -22.73 -19.77 -32.38
CA GLY A 392 -24.07 -20.25 -32.01
C GLY A 392 -25.10 -19.95 -33.11
N SER A 393 -26.20 -20.69 -33.09
CA SER A 393 -27.31 -20.58 -34.04
C SER A 393 -27.70 -19.12 -34.31
N TYR A 394 -27.74 -18.76 -35.60
CA TYR A 394 -28.18 -17.50 -36.21
C TYR A 394 -27.12 -16.42 -36.52
N SER A 395 -26.44 -16.65 -37.65
CA SER A 395 -26.21 -15.71 -38.77
C SER A 395 -25.15 -14.58 -38.65
N LEU A 396 -24.24 -14.62 -39.64
CA LEU A 396 -23.56 -13.51 -40.34
C LEU A 396 -22.10 -13.12 -40.03
N LYS A 397 -21.32 -13.87 -39.24
CA LYS A 397 -19.85 -13.78 -39.37
C LYS A 397 -19.20 -15.16 -39.34
N ALA A 398 -18.73 -15.59 -40.51
CA ALA A 398 -17.82 -16.72 -40.64
C ALA A 398 -16.54 -16.47 -39.82
N LEU A 399 -15.80 -17.54 -39.53
CA LEU A 399 -14.40 -17.40 -39.16
C LEU A 399 -13.66 -16.76 -40.36
N GLU A 400 -13.30 -15.48 -40.25
CA GLU A 400 -12.46 -14.80 -41.23
C GLU A 400 -11.00 -14.96 -40.79
N VAL A 401 -10.27 -15.84 -41.47
CA VAL A 401 -8.81 -15.94 -41.32
C VAL A 401 -8.18 -15.14 -42.45
N THR A 402 -7.56 -14.01 -42.13
CA THR A 402 -6.89 -13.14 -43.11
C THR A 402 -5.49 -13.62 -43.46
N GLY A 403 -4.95 -14.58 -42.70
CA GLY A 403 -3.65 -15.22 -42.93
C GLY A 403 -3.76 -16.70 -43.30
N ASP A 404 -2.60 -17.37 -43.34
CA ASP A 404 -2.50 -18.80 -43.62
C ASP A 404 -3.12 -19.64 -42.48
N SER A 405 -3.79 -20.72 -42.85
CA SER A 405 -4.32 -21.71 -41.90
C SER A 405 -3.57 -23.04 -42.08
N HIS A 406 -3.09 -23.63 -41.00
CA HIS A 406 -2.40 -24.93 -41.01
C HIS A 406 -3.15 -25.94 -40.15
N PHE A 407 -3.54 -27.07 -40.75
CA PHE A 407 -4.22 -28.18 -40.08
C PHE A 407 -3.35 -29.43 -40.17
N THR A 408 -3.03 -30.06 -39.03
CA THR A 408 -2.23 -31.30 -38.96
C THR A 408 -3.09 -32.57 -39.00
N GLY A 409 -4.41 -32.44 -38.99
CA GLY A 409 -5.38 -33.53 -39.04
C GLY A 409 -6.40 -33.36 -40.15
N ASP A 410 -7.43 -34.20 -40.11
CA ASP A 410 -8.49 -34.21 -41.14
C ASP A 410 -9.30 -32.91 -41.13
N ILE A 411 -9.58 -32.38 -42.32
CA ILE A 411 -10.51 -31.28 -42.53
C ILE A 411 -11.82 -31.88 -43.06
N SER A 412 -12.90 -31.75 -42.30
CA SER A 412 -14.24 -32.14 -42.73
C SER A 412 -15.06 -30.90 -43.11
N VAL A 413 -15.52 -30.85 -44.36
CA VAL A 413 -16.37 -29.76 -44.87
C VAL A 413 -17.75 -30.33 -45.19
N GLY A 414 -18.78 -29.84 -44.51
CA GLY A 414 -20.17 -30.32 -44.69
C GLY A 414 -20.89 -29.73 -45.91
N ALA A 415 -20.26 -28.81 -46.64
CA ALA A 415 -20.79 -28.09 -47.79
C ALA A 415 -19.68 -27.87 -48.84
N ASP A 416 -19.87 -26.91 -49.74
CA ASP A 416 -18.92 -26.63 -50.83
C ASP A 416 -17.64 -25.93 -50.33
N VAL A 417 -16.51 -26.28 -50.94
CA VAL A 417 -15.26 -25.51 -50.86
C VAL A 417 -15.20 -24.55 -52.05
N LEU A 418 -15.38 -23.26 -51.79
CA LEU A 418 -15.43 -22.21 -52.81
C LEU A 418 -14.16 -21.36 -52.80
N PRO A 419 -13.37 -21.30 -53.89
CA PRO A 419 -12.25 -20.36 -53.98
C PRO A 419 -12.76 -18.95 -54.30
N ASP A 420 -12.07 -17.93 -53.78
CA ASP A 420 -12.24 -16.54 -54.24
C ASP A 420 -11.39 -16.30 -55.50
N GLY A 421 -11.92 -16.72 -56.64
CA GLY A 421 -11.31 -16.59 -57.97
C GLY A 421 -10.56 -17.83 -58.46
N ALA A 422 -9.65 -17.65 -59.42
CA ALA A 422 -8.84 -18.73 -59.97
C ALA A 422 -7.73 -19.12 -58.97
N ARG A 423 -7.91 -20.25 -58.29
CA ARG A 423 -7.00 -20.78 -57.28
C ARG A 423 -6.81 -22.27 -57.48
N ASP A 424 -5.62 -22.74 -57.13
CA ASP A 424 -5.26 -24.15 -57.21
C ASP A 424 -5.67 -24.87 -55.91
N LEU A 425 -6.04 -26.14 -56.02
CA LEU A 425 -6.09 -27.06 -54.88
C LEU A 425 -4.73 -27.78 -54.78
N GLY A 426 -3.85 -27.23 -53.93
CA GLY A 426 -2.45 -27.67 -53.81
C GLY A 426 -1.47 -26.73 -54.53
N ALA A 427 -0.19 -27.07 -54.51
CA ALA A 427 0.88 -26.29 -55.14
C ALA A 427 1.94 -27.22 -55.78
N VAL A 428 2.84 -26.67 -56.60
CA VAL A 428 3.89 -27.45 -57.32
C VAL A 428 4.74 -28.32 -56.37
N GLY A 429 4.98 -27.87 -55.13
CA GLY A 429 5.70 -28.62 -54.09
C GLY A 429 4.83 -29.35 -53.07
N ASN A 430 3.52 -29.07 -53.02
CA ASN A 430 2.58 -29.60 -52.04
C ASN A 430 1.37 -30.17 -52.77
N LYS A 431 1.48 -31.44 -53.17
CA LYS A 431 0.47 -32.13 -53.98
C LYS A 431 -0.34 -33.08 -53.13
N TRP A 432 -1.58 -33.28 -53.53
CA TRP A 432 -2.38 -34.40 -53.05
C TRP A 432 -1.80 -35.69 -53.62
N THR A 433 -1.54 -36.67 -52.75
CA THR A 433 -1.09 -38.01 -53.19
C THR A 433 -2.20 -38.69 -53.99
N ASP A 434 -3.43 -38.63 -53.47
CA ASP A 434 -4.62 -39.22 -54.06
C ASP A 434 -5.77 -38.21 -54.04
N LEU A 435 -6.61 -38.26 -55.08
CA LEU A 435 -7.86 -37.50 -55.16
C LEU A 435 -9.03 -38.48 -55.26
N HIS A 436 -9.78 -38.63 -54.17
CA HIS A 436 -10.97 -39.47 -54.12
C HIS A 436 -12.23 -38.65 -54.44
N VAL A 437 -12.58 -38.57 -55.72
CA VAL A 437 -13.79 -37.85 -56.19
C VAL A 437 -14.81 -38.82 -56.77
N THR A 438 -16.08 -38.66 -56.40
CA THR A 438 -17.18 -39.43 -57.03
C THR A 438 -17.49 -38.90 -58.43
N ASN A 439 -17.52 -37.57 -58.59
CA ASN A 439 -17.77 -36.90 -59.86
C ASN A 439 -16.82 -35.71 -60.00
N LEU A 440 -16.25 -35.53 -61.19
CA LEU A 440 -15.47 -34.34 -61.55
C LEU A 440 -16.26 -33.52 -62.57
N TYR A 441 -16.85 -32.41 -62.12
CA TYR A 441 -17.47 -31.42 -63.00
C TYR A 441 -16.44 -30.36 -63.35
N SER A 442 -15.88 -30.46 -64.55
CA SER A 442 -14.90 -29.50 -65.05
C SER A 442 -15.29 -29.05 -66.46
N GLY A 443 -14.72 -27.92 -66.88
CA GLY A 443 -14.67 -27.58 -68.30
C GLY A 443 -13.71 -28.53 -69.03
N PRO A 444 -12.79 -28.04 -69.87
CA PRO A 444 -11.72 -28.88 -70.39
C PRO A 444 -10.84 -29.39 -69.23
N ALA A 445 -10.84 -30.70 -68.98
CA ALA A 445 -9.88 -31.34 -68.10
C ALA A 445 -8.59 -31.63 -68.89
N THR A 446 -7.45 -31.14 -68.39
CA THR A 446 -6.12 -31.44 -68.95
C THR A 446 -5.36 -32.30 -67.94
N ILE A 447 -4.76 -33.39 -68.40
CA ILE A 447 -3.88 -34.24 -67.60
C ILE A 447 -2.46 -34.04 -68.14
N ASP A 448 -1.58 -33.45 -67.32
CA ASP A 448 -0.16 -33.31 -67.64
C ASP A 448 0.59 -34.58 -67.21
N GLY A 449 0.34 -35.67 -67.93
CA GLY A 449 0.87 -36.99 -67.61
C GLY A 449 0.07 -38.12 -68.23
N HIS A 450 0.16 -39.32 -67.64
CA HIS A 450 -0.53 -40.51 -68.13
C HIS A 450 -1.89 -40.66 -67.44
N LEU A 451 -2.92 -41.05 -68.21
CA LEU A 451 -4.16 -41.58 -67.66
C LEU A 451 -4.04 -43.11 -67.57
N ILE A 452 -3.75 -43.62 -66.38
CA ILE A 452 -3.53 -45.07 -66.13
C ILE A 452 -4.71 -45.59 -65.29
N PRO A 453 -5.52 -46.53 -65.81
CA PRO A 453 -6.55 -47.16 -65.00
C PRO A 453 -5.93 -48.06 -63.92
N ALA A 454 -6.57 -48.18 -62.76
CA ALA A 454 -6.09 -49.01 -61.66
C ALA A 454 -6.16 -50.53 -61.94
N GLY A 455 -6.72 -50.94 -63.09
CA GLY A 455 -6.89 -52.33 -63.49
C GLY A 455 -7.45 -52.47 -64.91
N ILE A 456 -7.90 -53.66 -65.27
CA ILE A 456 -8.34 -53.99 -66.65
C ILE A 456 -9.83 -53.81 -66.93
N ASN A 457 -10.63 -53.47 -65.92
CA ASN A 457 -12.09 -53.36 -66.02
C ASN A 457 -12.58 -51.91 -66.00
N TYR A 458 -11.79 -50.97 -66.52
CA TYR A 458 -12.12 -49.55 -66.56
C TYR A 458 -12.35 -49.08 -67.99
N ASP A 459 -13.46 -48.39 -68.21
CA ASP A 459 -13.86 -47.89 -69.51
C ASP A 459 -13.48 -46.41 -69.70
N LEU A 460 -13.14 -46.03 -70.94
CA LEU A 460 -13.09 -44.63 -71.36
C LEU A 460 -14.46 -44.23 -71.91
N GLY A 461 -15.32 -43.74 -71.01
CA GLY A 461 -16.75 -43.50 -71.28
C GLY A 461 -17.62 -44.61 -70.70
N GLY A 462 -18.93 -44.52 -70.88
CA GLY A 462 -19.92 -45.51 -70.45
C GLY A 462 -21.04 -45.68 -71.47
N GLY A 463 -22.01 -46.55 -71.17
CA GLY A 463 -23.08 -46.90 -72.11
C GLY A 463 -23.95 -45.71 -72.58
N ALA A 464 -24.07 -44.67 -71.74
CA ALA A 464 -24.83 -43.45 -72.06
C ALA A 464 -23.94 -42.21 -72.30
N THR A 465 -22.63 -42.32 -72.06
CA THR A 465 -21.69 -41.20 -72.09
C THR A 465 -20.45 -41.58 -72.89
N GLN A 466 -20.30 -41.03 -74.08
CA GLN A 466 -19.25 -41.43 -75.02
C GLN A 466 -18.34 -40.25 -75.36
N TRP A 467 -17.08 -40.54 -75.63
CA TRP A 467 -16.19 -39.57 -76.26
C TRP A 467 -16.65 -39.33 -77.69
N ARG A 468 -16.99 -38.08 -78.02
CA ARG A 468 -17.40 -37.73 -79.39
C ARG A 468 -16.28 -38.05 -80.39
N ASN A 469 -15.03 -37.75 -80.02
CA ASN A 469 -13.84 -38.01 -80.82
C ASN A 469 -12.73 -38.54 -79.91
N LEU A 470 -11.92 -39.46 -80.42
CA LEU A 470 -10.66 -39.89 -79.81
C LEU A 470 -9.51 -39.58 -80.77
N TYR A 471 -8.66 -38.64 -80.39
CA TYR A 471 -7.47 -38.29 -81.14
C TYR A 471 -6.26 -38.94 -80.48
N LEU A 472 -5.60 -39.85 -81.18
CA LEU A 472 -4.40 -40.54 -80.73
C LEU A 472 -3.27 -40.18 -81.67
N ASP A 473 -2.20 -39.62 -81.11
CA ASP A 473 -0.92 -39.52 -81.81
C ASP A 473 -0.05 -40.70 -81.35
N GLY A 474 0.51 -41.46 -82.30
CA GLY A 474 1.27 -42.68 -82.03
C GLY A 474 0.47 -43.99 -82.22
N ILE A 475 0.61 -44.92 -81.26
CA ILE A 475 0.18 -46.32 -81.41
C ILE A 475 -0.92 -46.65 -80.40
N ALA A 476 -2.03 -47.24 -80.88
CA ALA A 476 -3.06 -47.83 -80.03
C ALA A 476 -2.85 -49.35 -79.93
N TYR A 477 -2.63 -49.86 -78.72
CA TYR A 477 -2.59 -51.30 -78.43
C TYR A 477 -3.98 -51.77 -78.00
N LEU A 478 -4.67 -52.50 -78.87
CA LEU A 478 -6.06 -52.93 -78.67
C LEU A 478 -6.16 -54.45 -78.84
N ASP A 479 -6.74 -55.13 -77.85
CA ASP A 479 -7.02 -56.58 -77.94
C ASP A 479 -8.11 -56.86 -78.99
N LYS A 480 -9.11 -55.97 -79.08
CA LYS A 480 -10.21 -56.05 -80.02
C LYS A 480 -10.68 -54.65 -80.41
N VAL A 481 -10.90 -54.43 -81.70
CA VAL A 481 -11.61 -53.27 -82.22
C VAL A 481 -13.02 -53.72 -82.61
N ASN A 482 -14.04 -53.11 -82.02
CA ASN A 482 -15.42 -53.31 -82.43
C ASN A 482 -15.92 -52.01 -83.06
N LEU A 483 -16.08 -52.02 -84.38
CA LEU A 483 -16.73 -50.93 -85.10
C LEU A 483 -18.24 -51.19 -85.13
N SER A 484 -19.04 -50.14 -85.25
CA SER A 484 -20.49 -50.29 -85.26
C SER A 484 -20.97 -51.15 -86.43
N VAL A 485 -22.13 -51.78 -86.26
CA VAL A 485 -22.77 -52.66 -87.26
C VAL A 485 -23.64 -51.90 -88.26
N ASN A 486 -23.83 -50.59 -88.07
CA ASN A 486 -24.61 -49.78 -89.00
C ASN A 486 -23.82 -49.47 -90.27
N ALA A 487 -24.51 -49.45 -91.41
CA ALA A 487 -23.91 -49.08 -92.68
C ALA A 487 -23.32 -47.67 -92.64
N GLY A 488 -22.03 -47.55 -92.97
CA GLY A 488 -21.30 -46.26 -93.00
C GLY A 488 -20.43 -45.98 -91.76
N GLU A 489 -20.52 -46.79 -90.70
CA GLU A 489 -19.77 -46.61 -89.45
C GLU A 489 -18.52 -47.51 -89.42
N GLY A 490 -17.52 -47.15 -90.23
CA GLY A 490 -16.23 -47.85 -90.29
C GLY A 490 -15.07 -46.87 -90.56
N PHE A 491 -14.02 -47.32 -91.23
CA PHE A 491 -12.95 -46.42 -91.66
C PHE A 491 -13.45 -45.51 -92.80
N VAL A 492 -13.42 -44.19 -92.59
CA VAL A 492 -13.89 -43.19 -93.58
C VAL A 492 -13.01 -43.15 -94.83
N SER A 493 -11.75 -43.55 -94.73
CA SER A 493 -10.81 -43.55 -95.86
C SER A 493 -10.05 -44.88 -95.98
N HIS A 494 -8.75 -44.86 -95.74
CA HIS A 494 -7.85 -45.96 -96.00
C HIS A 494 -7.36 -46.58 -94.71
N ILE A 495 -7.12 -47.89 -94.73
CA ILE A 495 -6.29 -48.58 -93.75
C ILE A 495 -4.94 -48.79 -94.43
N TYR A 496 -3.91 -48.11 -93.94
CA TYR A 496 -2.54 -48.28 -94.42
C TYR A 496 -1.75 -49.12 -93.43
N PRO A 497 -1.01 -50.14 -93.86
CA PRO A 497 0.02 -50.73 -93.02
C PRO A 497 1.13 -49.70 -92.79
N ASP A 498 1.77 -49.76 -91.63
CA ASP A 498 2.96 -48.96 -91.26
C ASP A 498 4.22 -49.37 -92.06
N GLY A 499 4.20 -50.52 -92.73
CA GLY A 499 5.29 -51.03 -93.55
C GLY A 499 4.80 -51.73 -94.82
N SER A 500 5.51 -51.50 -95.93
CA SER A 500 5.18 -52.10 -97.24
C SER A 500 5.62 -53.56 -97.28
N GLY A 501 4.69 -54.48 -97.61
CA GLY A 501 4.98 -55.91 -97.78
C GLY A 501 5.28 -56.69 -96.49
N THR A 502 5.19 -56.05 -95.32
CA THR A 502 5.60 -56.64 -94.02
C THR A 502 4.45 -56.90 -93.06
N ARG A 503 3.21 -56.61 -93.46
CA ARG A 503 2.00 -56.74 -92.63
C ARG A 503 0.95 -57.58 -93.33
N SER A 504 0.24 -58.38 -92.53
CA SER A 504 -0.86 -59.21 -92.99
C SER A 504 -2.20 -58.64 -92.51
N LEU A 505 -3.22 -58.70 -93.36
CA LEU A 505 -4.62 -58.52 -92.95
C LEU A 505 -5.19 -59.89 -92.58
N GLY A 506 -5.11 -60.24 -91.29
CA GLY A 506 -5.43 -61.58 -90.77
C GLY A 506 -4.18 -62.43 -90.49
N ALA A 507 -4.36 -63.64 -89.96
CA ALA A 507 -3.28 -64.58 -89.61
C ALA A 507 -3.72 -66.05 -89.80
N SER A 508 -2.79 -67.00 -89.81
CA SER A 508 -3.12 -68.44 -89.84
C SER A 508 -3.94 -68.83 -88.60
N GLY A 509 -5.22 -69.15 -88.80
CA GLY A 509 -6.18 -69.45 -87.73
C GLY A 509 -7.11 -68.28 -87.35
N ARG A 510 -6.93 -67.09 -87.94
CA ARG A 510 -7.82 -65.92 -87.80
C ARG A 510 -7.96 -65.23 -89.16
N GLU A 511 -8.80 -65.81 -90.01
CA GLU A 511 -9.07 -65.32 -91.36
C GLU A 511 -10.38 -64.53 -91.42
N TRP A 512 -10.47 -63.66 -92.42
CA TRP A 512 -11.73 -63.01 -92.76
C TRP A 512 -12.62 -64.02 -93.47
N LEU A 513 -13.83 -64.24 -92.96
CA LEU A 513 -14.80 -65.15 -93.61
C LEU A 513 -15.13 -64.69 -95.04
N ASN A 514 -15.32 -63.38 -95.22
CA ASN A 514 -15.61 -62.77 -96.50
C ASN A 514 -14.82 -61.47 -96.67
N VAL A 515 -14.31 -61.23 -97.87
CA VAL A 515 -13.73 -59.94 -98.28
C VAL A 515 -14.56 -59.39 -99.41
N TYR A 516 -15.36 -58.37 -99.13
CA TYR A 516 -16.12 -57.64 -100.14
C TYR A 516 -15.28 -56.46 -100.63
N SER A 517 -14.84 -56.53 -101.88
CA SER A 517 -14.07 -55.46 -102.50
C SER A 517 -14.64 -55.10 -103.86
N LYS A 518 -14.64 -53.80 -104.21
CA LYS A 518 -14.95 -53.35 -105.56
C LYS A 518 -13.85 -53.72 -106.55
N LYS A 519 -12.59 -53.68 -106.07
CA LYS A 519 -11.39 -54.10 -106.79
C LYS A 519 -10.44 -54.74 -105.79
N LEU A 520 -9.90 -55.90 -106.15
CA LEU A 520 -8.83 -56.57 -105.43
C LEU A 520 -7.64 -56.69 -106.37
N TYR A 521 -6.50 -56.15 -105.97
CA TYR A 521 -5.24 -56.31 -106.69
C TYR A 521 -4.39 -57.30 -105.90
N LEU A 522 -4.09 -58.44 -106.52
CA LEU A 522 -3.20 -59.44 -105.96
C LEU A 522 -1.87 -59.35 -106.69
N SER A 523 -0.79 -59.21 -105.94
CA SER A 523 0.57 -59.42 -106.45
C SER A 523 1.19 -60.54 -105.65
N GLU A 524 1.42 -61.67 -106.30
CA GLU A 524 2.19 -62.75 -105.72
C GLU A 524 3.66 -62.51 -106.06
N THR A 525 4.52 -62.47 -105.05
CA THR A 525 5.95 -62.66 -105.28
C THR A 525 6.12 -64.14 -105.57
N ALA A 526 6.53 -64.52 -106.80
CA ALA A 526 6.84 -65.91 -107.11
C ALA A 526 7.89 -66.42 -106.13
N GLY A 527 7.49 -67.34 -105.25
CA GLY A 527 8.35 -68.00 -104.27
C GLY A 527 9.25 -69.03 -104.91
#